data_AF-A0A9N9XC04-F1
#
_entry.id   AF-A0A9N9XC04-F1
#
_cell.length_a   1.000
_cell.length_b   1.000
_cell.length_c   1.000
_cell.angle_alpha   90.00
_cell.angle_beta   90.00
_cell.angle_gamma   90.00
#
_symmetry.space_group_name_H-M   'P 1'
#
loop_
_entity.id
_entity.type
_entity.pdbx_description
1 polymer ?
#
loop_
_entity_poly.entity_id
_entity_poly.type
_entity_poly.pdbx_seq_one_letter_code
_entity_poly.pdbx_strand_id
1 'polypeptide(L)'
;MIDAGLPKFTTQLEEINAGATKEHALQVNLAKMKEEWVDIRFELTPYRETGVNILTAVDDIQVMMDDHILKAQTMRGSPYVKAFEDEMAAWEEKLLSMQDILEQWLICQATWMYLEPIFGSEDIMRQMPTEARNFKLVDRVWRAIQNNTMKDTRVLIATDYKNMLTLLRENNKMLDEIQKGLNDYLEKKRLFFPRFFFLSNDELLEILSETKDPLRVQPHLKKCFEGIHQLEFTRDEEVIGMISVEREKVPLSEKIVPADAKGMVEKWLVQVERVMIQSVKDVMRDSIHNYPVVDRPTWILNWPGQIVQCVDCIMWTTEVTDAIFGGALEQQEHLCTHQIEQSVKMVQGKLKANTQVTVEALIVIDVHGRDIVKMLKELKVTSVADFNWIAQLRYYWRDLMVSVCMITTEVMYGFEYLGNTGRLVATPLTDRCYRTLMGALKLNLGGAPEGPAGTGKTETCKDLAKAVAKKCVVFNCSDGLDYKALGKFFKTVALTKKSAKKLETTQRAMERIMLGKSLRDKIRNTERRRRTKTRDIVEEITKMKWRWAGHVPRYNDNRWTRRILEWRPRTTTRSMGRPQKRWVDDIRAVAGKQWIRLAQDRERWKQLGETYI
;
A
#
# COMPACT_ATOMS: atom_id res chain seq x y z
N MET A 1 -40.42 51.71 59.48
CA MET A 1 -39.18 51.71 58.65
C MET A 1 -38.60 53.11 58.53
N ILE A 2 -39.37 54.13 58.12
CA ILE A 2 -38.91 55.53 58.10
C ILE A 2 -38.56 56.04 59.51
N ASP A 3 -39.38 55.73 60.52
CA ASP A 3 -39.13 56.09 61.93
C ASP A 3 -37.98 55.30 62.60
N ALA A 4 -37.40 54.30 61.91
CA ALA A 4 -36.31 53.47 62.43
C ALA A 4 -34.91 53.94 61.97
N GLY A 5 -34.82 55.10 61.30
CA GLY A 5 -33.53 55.64 60.84
C GLY A 5 -33.01 55.04 59.54
N LEU A 6 -33.90 54.56 58.66
CA LEU A 6 -33.58 54.00 57.33
C LEU A 6 -32.51 54.79 56.54
N PRO A 7 -32.51 56.15 56.52
CA PRO A 7 -31.51 56.93 55.78
C PRO A 7 -30.06 56.69 56.23
N LYS A 8 -29.83 56.22 57.47
CA LYS A 8 -28.49 55.92 58.00
C LYS A 8 -27.93 54.58 57.51
N PHE A 9 -28.78 53.71 56.98
CA PHE A 9 -28.42 52.37 56.51
C PHE A 9 -28.60 52.19 55.00
N THR A 10 -28.99 53.25 54.27
CA THR A 10 -29.28 53.22 52.82
C THR A 10 -28.15 52.56 52.02
N THR A 11 -26.90 52.93 52.28
CA THR A 11 -25.75 52.37 51.55
C THR A 11 -25.56 50.87 51.78
N GLN A 12 -25.79 50.40 53.01
CA GLN A 12 -25.71 48.96 53.33
C GLN A 12 -26.88 48.19 52.71
N LEU A 13 -28.08 48.79 52.70
CA LEU A 13 -29.27 48.21 52.06
C LEU A 13 -29.10 48.15 50.53
N GLU A 14 -28.46 49.16 49.92
CA GLU A 14 -28.12 49.18 48.50
C GLU A 14 -27.12 48.07 48.14
N GLU A 15 -26.07 47.86 48.95
CA GLU A 15 -25.11 46.76 48.77
C GLU A 15 -25.77 45.38 48.89
N ILE A 16 -26.61 45.19 49.90
CA ILE A 16 -27.37 43.93 50.10
C ILE A 16 -28.33 43.71 48.93
N ASN A 17 -29.05 44.74 48.49
CA ASN A 17 -29.97 44.66 47.35
C ASN A 17 -29.22 44.32 46.05
N ALA A 18 -28.07 44.96 45.81
CA ALA A 18 -27.23 44.67 44.65
C ALA A 18 -26.67 43.24 44.68
N GLY A 19 -26.28 42.74 45.86
CA GLY A 19 -25.85 41.35 46.06
C GLY A 19 -26.99 40.36 45.78
N ALA A 20 -28.15 40.56 46.40
CA ALA A 20 -29.33 39.72 46.23
C ALA A 20 -29.84 39.69 44.77
N THR A 21 -29.81 40.82 44.08
CA THR A 21 -30.20 40.90 42.66
C THR A 21 -29.27 40.08 41.78
N LYS A 22 -27.95 40.15 42.00
CA LYS A 22 -26.97 39.38 41.24
C LYS A 22 -27.02 37.89 41.56
N GLU A 23 -27.22 37.53 42.83
CA GLU A 23 -27.42 36.14 43.27
C GLU A 23 -28.66 35.53 42.61
N HIS A 24 -29.80 36.22 42.66
CA HIS A 24 -31.04 35.77 42.03
C HIS A 24 -30.90 35.61 40.52
N ALA A 25 -30.21 36.53 39.84
CA ALA A 25 -29.95 36.42 38.40
C ALA A 25 -29.15 35.14 38.06
N LEU A 26 -28.17 34.77 38.88
CA LEU A 26 -27.40 33.53 38.68
C LEU A 26 -28.27 32.29 38.94
N GLN A 27 -29.13 32.29 39.96
CA GLN A 27 -30.07 31.20 40.22
C GLN A 27 -31.05 31.00 39.06
N VAL A 28 -31.61 32.09 38.52
CA VAL A 28 -32.50 32.04 37.35
C VAL A 28 -31.77 31.48 36.13
N ASN A 29 -30.52 31.88 35.90
CA ASN A 29 -29.71 31.35 34.81
C ASN A 29 -29.41 29.85 34.99
N LEU A 30 -29.12 29.40 36.20
CA LEU A 30 -28.89 27.97 36.51
C LEU A 30 -30.16 27.15 36.28
N ALA A 31 -31.30 27.63 36.77
CA ALA A 31 -32.60 26.98 36.57
C ALA A 31 -32.95 26.89 35.07
N LYS A 32 -32.75 27.97 34.33
CA LYS A 32 -32.97 28.02 32.88
C LYS A 32 -32.08 27.02 32.15
N MET A 33 -30.79 26.95 32.46
CA MET A 33 -29.90 25.94 31.88
C MET A 33 -30.41 24.53 32.16
N LYS A 34 -30.82 24.22 33.40
CA LYS A 34 -31.36 22.89 33.75
C LYS A 34 -32.63 22.56 32.98
N GLU A 35 -33.53 23.52 32.84
CA GLU A 35 -34.80 23.38 32.11
C GLU A 35 -34.58 23.11 30.63
N GLU A 36 -33.65 23.84 29.99
CA GLU A 36 -33.30 23.64 28.58
C GLU A 36 -32.81 22.21 28.28
N TRP A 37 -32.16 21.54 29.25
CA TRP A 37 -31.66 20.17 29.09
C TRP A 37 -32.71 19.06 29.29
N VAL A 38 -33.90 19.37 29.84
CA VAL A 38 -34.92 18.35 30.20
C VAL A 38 -35.41 17.57 28.98
N ASP A 39 -35.63 18.27 27.87
CA ASP A 39 -36.23 17.70 26.66
C ASP A 39 -35.23 17.48 25.51
N ILE A 40 -33.93 17.73 25.73
CA ILE A 40 -32.89 17.43 24.74
C ILE A 40 -32.76 15.92 24.62
N ARG A 41 -32.87 15.41 23.38
CA ARG A 41 -32.85 13.99 23.05
C ARG A 41 -31.75 13.69 22.04
N PHE A 42 -31.12 12.54 22.21
CA PHE A 42 -30.28 11.96 21.17
C PHE A 42 -31.13 11.48 20.00
N GLU A 43 -30.65 11.74 18.78
CA GLU A 43 -31.16 11.11 17.58
C GLU A 43 -30.46 9.76 17.37
N LEU A 44 -31.25 8.71 17.15
CA LEU A 44 -30.78 7.34 17.00
C LEU A 44 -31.22 6.77 15.66
N THR A 45 -30.27 6.21 14.91
CA THR A 45 -30.56 5.52 13.63
C THR A 45 -30.12 4.06 13.67
N PRO A 46 -30.88 3.12 13.08
CA PRO A 46 -30.46 1.73 12.99
C PRO A 46 -29.18 1.54 12.18
N TYR A 47 -28.22 0.79 12.74
CA TYR A 47 -26.98 0.44 12.05
C TYR A 47 -27.10 -0.93 11.37
N ARG A 48 -27.30 -0.92 10.04
CA ARG A 48 -27.41 -2.12 9.19
C ARG A 48 -28.43 -3.13 9.78
N GLU A 49 -28.19 -4.42 9.63
CA GLU A 49 -29.00 -5.51 10.18
C GLU A 49 -28.46 -6.01 11.53
N THR A 50 -27.75 -5.16 12.28
CA THR A 50 -27.10 -5.57 13.54
C THR A 50 -28.05 -5.54 14.75
N GLY A 51 -29.21 -4.88 14.61
CA GLY A 51 -30.15 -4.63 15.71
C GLY A 51 -29.67 -3.59 16.73
N VAL A 52 -28.62 -2.82 16.42
CA VAL A 52 -28.10 -1.72 17.25
C VAL A 52 -28.43 -0.39 16.60
N ASN A 53 -28.89 0.58 17.40
CA ASN A 53 -29.02 1.96 16.95
C ASN A 53 -27.80 2.77 17.38
N ILE A 54 -27.39 3.70 16.52
CA ILE A 54 -26.21 4.56 16.72
C ILE A 54 -26.63 6.02 16.83
N LEU A 55 -25.82 6.82 17.55
CA LEU A 55 -26.02 8.26 17.66
C LEU A 55 -25.77 8.95 16.32
N THR A 56 -26.65 9.86 15.93
CA THR A 56 -26.51 10.74 14.77
C THR A 56 -26.79 12.19 15.16
N ALA A 57 -26.34 13.15 14.36
CA ALA A 57 -26.65 14.57 14.51
C ALA A 57 -26.41 15.14 15.93
N VAL A 58 -25.26 14.83 16.53
CA VAL A 58 -24.92 15.27 17.89
C VAL A 58 -24.29 16.66 17.96
N ASP A 59 -24.03 17.31 16.82
CA ASP A 59 -23.30 18.59 16.74
C ASP A 59 -23.99 19.70 17.55
N ASP A 60 -25.32 19.84 17.44
CA ASP A 60 -26.09 20.85 18.19
C ASP A 60 -26.03 20.60 19.70
N ILE A 61 -26.03 19.33 20.12
CA ILE A 61 -25.90 18.93 21.53
C ILE A 61 -24.51 19.29 22.05
N GLN A 62 -23.46 19.08 21.25
CA GLN A 62 -22.09 19.46 21.62
C GLN A 62 -21.94 20.97 21.75
N VAL A 63 -22.50 21.75 20.81
CA VAL A 63 -22.46 23.22 20.86
C VAL A 63 -23.19 23.75 22.10
N MET A 64 -24.39 23.24 22.39
CA MET A 64 -25.15 23.61 23.59
C MET A 64 -24.39 23.26 24.88
N MET A 65 -23.75 22.08 24.91
CA MET A 65 -22.95 21.63 26.05
C MET A 65 -21.73 22.50 26.29
N ASP A 66 -20.97 22.84 25.26
CA ASP A 66 -19.80 23.70 25.38
C ASP A 66 -20.18 25.11 25.89
N ASP A 67 -21.28 25.68 25.38
CA ASP A 67 -21.80 26.97 25.83
C ASP A 67 -22.26 26.93 27.30
N HIS A 68 -22.99 25.88 27.70
CA HIS A 68 -23.48 25.75 29.07
C HIS A 68 -22.35 25.44 30.06
N ILE A 69 -21.30 24.73 29.66
CA ILE A 69 -20.08 24.54 30.46
C ILE A 69 -19.39 25.89 30.68
N LEU A 70 -19.20 26.69 29.63
CA LEU A 70 -18.56 28.00 29.73
C LEU A 70 -19.37 28.96 30.62
N LYS A 71 -20.70 28.98 30.46
CA LYS A 71 -21.61 29.74 31.33
C LYS A 71 -21.49 29.28 32.77
N ALA A 72 -21.50 27.97 33.02
CA ALA A 72 -21.40 27.42 34.36
C ALA A 72 -20.08 27.80 35.05
N GLN A 73 -18.95 27.68 34.35
CA GLN A 73 -17.63 28.10 34.84
C GLN A 73 -17.57 29.59 35.16
N THR A 74 -18.16 30.43 34.29
CA THR A 74 -18.22 31.88 34.50
C THR A 74 -19.07 32.23 35.73
N MET A 75 -20.22 31.58 35.88
CA MET A 75 -21.12 31.77 37.02
C MET A 75 -20.49 31.32 38.34
N ARG A 76 -19.73 30.22 38.33
CA ARG A 76 -18.99 29.73 39.50
C ARG A 76 -17.85 30.67 39.92
N GLY A 77 -17.24 31.39 38.98
CA GLY A 77 -16.24 32.42 39.28
C GLY A 77 -16.81 33.70 39.94
N SER A 78 -18.13 33.82 40.03
CA SER A 78 -18.80 35.00 40.60
C SER A 78 -18.76 35.00 42.13
N PRO A 79 -18.47 36.13 42.80
CA PRO A 79 -18.52 36.23 44.26
C PRO A 79 -19.94 36.06 44.84
N TYR A 80 -20.98 36.13 43.99
CA TYR A 80 -22.39 36.02 44.36
C TYR A 80 -22.94 34.59 44.28
N VAL A 81 -22.10 33.57 44.02
CA VAL A 81 -22.54 32.16 43.89
C VAL A 81 -22.61 31.42 45.24
N LYS A 82 -22.01 31.98 46.31
CA LYS A 82 -21.76 31.29 47.59
C LYS A 82 -22.97 30.58 48.19
N ALA A 83 -24.17 31.13 48.06
CA ALA A 83 -25.39 30.56 48.65
C ALA A 83 -25.82 29.23 48.00
N PHE A 84 -25.43 28.97 46.75
CA PHE A 84 -25.78 27.77 45.97
C PHE A 84 -24.57 27.19 45.22
N GLU A 85 -23.37 27.43 45.74
CA GLU A 85 -22.10 27.03 45.11
C GLU A 85 -22.01 25.52 44.90
N ASP A 86 -22.49 24.73 45.86
CA ASP A 86 -22.52 23.27 45.76
C ASP A 86 -23.43 22.79 44.62
N GLU A 87 -24.59 23.42 44.43
CA GLU A 87 -25.52 23.08 43.35
C GLU A 87 -24.93 23.47 41.98
N MET A 88 -24.28 24.63 41.92
CA MET A 88 -23.59 25.12 40.72
C MET A 88 -22.43 24.19 40.34
N ALA A 89 -21.63 23.77 41.32
CA ALA A 89 -20.51 22.86 41.13
C ALA A 89 -20.99 21.46 40.68
N ALA A 90 -22.04 20.93 41.29
CA ALA A 90 -22.62 19.65 40.88
C ALA A 90 -23.17 19.69 39.45
N TRP A 91 -23.77 20.81 39.04
CA TRP A 91 -24.26 21.00 37.67
C TRP A 91 -23.10 21.10 36.66
N GLU A 92 -22.06 21.87 36.98
CA GLU A 92 -20.85 21.95 36.16
C GLU A 92 -20.20 20.56 35.99
N GLU A 93 -20.05 19.81 37.09
CA GLU A 93 -19.49 18.46 37.06
C GLU A 93 -20.35 17.50 36.21
N LYS A 94 -21.68 17.62 36.28
CA LYS A 94 -22.59 16.84 35.44
C LYS A 94 -22.39 17.15 33.95
N LEU A 95 -22.30 18.43 33.57
CA LEU A 95 -22.07 18.83 32.17
C LEU A 95 -20.71 18.37 31.65
N LEU A 96 -19.64 18.52 32.45
CA LEU A 96 -18.31 18.03 32.10
C LEU A 96 -18.30 16.50 31.95
N SER A 97 -18.96 15.77 32.85
CA SER A 97 -19.09 14.32 32.74
C SER A 97 -19.87 13.90 31.49
N MET A 98 -20.91 14.65 31.10
CA MET A 98 -21.68 14.39 29.89
C MET A 98 -20.85 14.61 28.63
N GLN A 99 -20.02 15.65 28.61
CA GLN A 99 -19.10 15.94 27.51
C GLN A 99 -18.08 14.80 27.34
N ASP A 100 -17.44 14.39 28.44
CA ASP A 100 -16.52 13.25 28.48
C ASP A 100 -17.18 11.96 28.00
N ILE A 101 -18.42 11.69 28.43
CA ILE A 101 -19.18 10.50 28.00
C ILE A 101 -19.44 10.55 26.51
N LEU A 102 -19.93 11.68 25.98
CA LEU A 102 -20.26 11.82 24.57
C LEU A 102 -19.02 11.67 23.68
N GLU A 103 -17.89 12.26 24.05
CA GLU A 103 -16.63 12.09 23.32
C GLU A 103 -16.20 10.62 23.27
N GLN A 104 -16.15 9.95 24.44
CA GLN A 104 -15.78 8.53 24.51
C GLN A 104 -16.77 7.63 23.78
N TRP A 105 -18.05 7.98 23.79
CA TRP A 105 -19.11 7.28 23.08
C TRP A 105 -18.87 7.33 21.57
N LEU A 106 -18.63 8.52 21.00
CA LEU A 106 -18.41 8.69 19.57
C LEU A 106 -17.17 7.94 19.09
N ILE A 107 -16.09 7.94 19.87
CA ILE A 107 -14.88 7.14 19.59
C ILE A 107 -15.21 5.64 19.58
N CYS A 108 -15.95 5.17 20.59
CA CYS A 108 -16.37 3.77 20.70
C CYS A 108 -17.26 3.37 19.52
N GLN A 109 -18.22 4.21 19.17
CA GLN A 109 -19.16 4.00 18.07
C GLN A 109 -18.41 3.86 16.74
N ALA A 110 -17.55 4.83 16.41
CA ALA A 110 -16.81 4.84 15.16
C ALA A 110 -15.91 3.60 15.03
N THR A 111 -15.20 3.23 16.10
CA THR A 111 -14.29 2.09 16.09
C THR A 111 -15.05 0.76 16.06
N TRP A 112 -16.16 0.64 16.80
CA TRP A 112 -17.02 -0.53 16.76
C TRP A 112 -17.65 -0.72 15.37
N MET A 113 -18.15 0.34 14.73
CA MET A 113 -18.70 0.28 13.36
C MET A 113 -17.69 -0.19 12.32
N TYR A 114 -16.40 0.11 12.50
CA TYR A 114 -15.34 -0.40 11.63
C TYR A 114 -15.07 -1.90 11.87
N LEU A 115 -15.02 -2.32 13.14
CA LEU A 115 -14.64 -3.68 13.53
C LEU A 115 -15.79 -4.69 13.46
N GLU A 116 -17.04 -4.27 13.60
CA GLU A 116 -18.24 -5.11 13.55
C GLU A 116 -18.34 -5.96 12.28
N PRO A 117 -18.27 -5.40 11.06
CA PRO A 117 -18.33 -6.23 9.85
C PRO A 117 -17.16 -7.19 9.71
N ILE A 118 -16.00 -6.82 10.27
CA ILE A 118 -14.75 -7.59 10.19
C ILE A 118 -14.85 -8.81 11.10
N PHE A 119 -15.24 -8.61 12.37
CA PHE A 119 -15.39 -9.67 13.34
C PHE A 119 -16.75 -10.40 13.25
N GLY A 120 -17.65 -9.95 12.38
CA GLY A 120 -18.79 -10.74 11.92
C GLY A 120 -18.38 -11.93 11.04
N SER A 121 -17.23 -11.86 10.35
CA SER A 121 -16.70 -12.97 9.56
C SER A 121 -16.18 -14.11 10.46
N GLU A 122 -16.73 -15.31 10.26
CA GLU A 122 -16.23 -16.52 10.94
C GLU A 122 -14.77 -16.83 10.63
N ASP A 123 -14.32 -16.58 9.40
CA ASP A 123 -12.96 -16.89 8.98
C ASP A 123 -11.94 -16.01 9.70
N ILE A 124 -12.24 -14.70 9.85
CA ILE A 124 -11.40 -13.78 10.61
C ILE A 124 -11.42 -14.13 12.09
N MET A 125 -12.59 -14.45 12.67
CA MET A 125 -12.68 -14.89 14.07
C MET A 125 -11.85 -16.16 14.36
N ARG A 126 -11.81 -17.11 13.43
CA ARG A 126 -11.00 -18.33 13.54
C ARG A 126 -9.50 -18.04 13.48
N GLN A 127 -9.09 -17.07 12.67
CA GLN A 127 -7.68 -16.68 12.54
C GLN A 127 -7.20 -15.74 13.66
N MET A 128 -8.11 -15.00 14.30
CA MET A 128 -7.84 -14.04 15.37
C MET A 128 -8.72 -14.29 16.62
N PRO A 129 -8.54 -15.44 17.31
CA PRO A 129 -9.47 -15.86 18.37
C PRO A 129 -9.40 -14.98 19.62
N THR A 130 -8.24 -14.40 19.93
CA THR A 130 -8.06 -13.54 21.11
C THR A 130 -8.79 -12.22 20.92
N GLU A 131 -8.54 -11.56 19.78
CA GLU A 131 -9.18 -10.31 19.41
C GLU A 131 -10.69 -10.48 19.22
N ALA A 132 -11.13 -11.61 18.63
CA ALA A 132 -12.55 -11.92 18.49
C ALA A 132 -13.27 -12.09 19.85
N ARG A 133 -12.62 -12.72 20.85
CA ARG A 133 -13.18 -12.82 22.21
C ARG A 133 -13.29 -11.46 22.87
N ASN A 134 -12.26 -10.62 22.74
CA ASN A 134 -12.27 -9.27 23.29
C ASN A 134 -13.34 -8.42 22.61
N PHE A 135 -13.50 -8.52 21.29
CA PHE A 135 -14.53 -7.79 20.55
C PHE A 135 -15.94 -8.20 21.01
N LYS A 136 -16.21 -9.49 21.22
CA LYS A 136 -17.50 -9.96 21.75
C LYS A 136 -17.81 -9.44 23.15
N LEU A 137 -16.80 -9.24 23.99
CA LEU A 137 -16.98 -8.64 25.31
C LEU A 137 -17.38 -7.17 25.18
N VAL A 138 -16.66 -6.41 24.36
CA VAL A 138 -16.96 -5.00 24.07
C VAL A 138 -18.35 -4.86 23.45
N ASP A 139 -18.67 -5.69 22.44
CA ASP A 139 -19.96 -5.69 21.75
C ASP A 139 -21.14 -5.91 22.70
N ARG A 140 -20.99 -6.80 23.69
CA ARG A 140 -22.01 -7.02 24.72
C ARG A 140 -22.27 -5.77 25.56
N VAL A 141 -21.19 -5.12 26.03
CA VAL A 141 -21.29 -3.90 26.85
C VAL A 141 -21.87 -2.76 26.02
N TRP A 142 -21.40 -2.62 24.78
CA TRP A 142 -21.88 -1.63 23.81
C TRP A 142 -23.38 -1.76 23.55
N ARG A 143 -23.86 -2.97 23.26
CA ARG A 143 -25.28 -3.25 23.07
C ARG A 143 -26.11 -2.97 24.32
N ALA A 144 -25.58 -3.24 25.51
CA ALA A 144 -26.28 -2.95 26.76
C ALA A 144 -26.47 -1.44 26.97
N ILE A 145 -25.45 -0.63 26.66
CA ILE A 145 -25.52 0.84 26.69
C ILE A 145 -26.58 1.32 25.67
N GLN A 146 -26.46 0.90 24.41
CA GLN A 146 -27.37 1.34 23.35
C GLN A 146 -28.83 0.94 23.61
N ASN A 147 -29.07 -0.27 24.10
CA ASN A 147 -30.41 -0.73 24.49
C ASN A 147 -30.98 0.05 25.68
N ASN A 148 -30.15 0.55 26.59
CA ASN A 148 -30.60 1.41 27.68
C ASN A 148 -31.01 2.79 27.15
N THR A 149 -30.20 3.37 26.28
CA THR A 149 -30.45 4.68 25.66
C THR A 149 -31.65 4.68 24.72
N MET A 150 -31.93 3.55 24.08
CA MET A 150 -33.16 3.34 23.31
C MET A 150 -34.44 3.43 24.15
N LYS A 151 -34.38 3.11 25.45
CA LYS A 151 -35.56 3.20 26.33
C LYS A 151 -35.93 4.65 26.64
N ASP A 152 -34.92 5.51 26.77
CA ASP A 152 -35.09 6.94 26.99
C ASP A 152 -33.95 7.71 26.35
N THR A 153 -34.26 8.41 25.26
CA THR A 153 -33.27 9.14 24.46
C THR A 153 -32.90 10.49 25.04
N ARG A 154 -33.53 10.93 26.14
CA ARG A 154 -33.18 12.20 26.79
C ARG A 154 -31.73 12.17 27.24
N VAL A 155 -30.95 13.18 26.86
CA VAL A 155 -29.50 13.20 27.04
C VAL A 155 -29.12 13.06 28.51
N LEU A 156 -29.82 13.77 29.40
CA LEU A 156 -29.60 13.69 30.86
C LEU A 156 -29.76 12.28 31.42
N ILE A 157 -30.72 11.50 30.90
CA ILE A 157 -31.03 10.15 31.38
C ILE A 157 -30.11 9.13 30.73
N ALA A 158 -29.88 9.25 29.42
CA ALA A 158 -29.00 8.38 28.67
C ALA A 158 -27.56 8.40 29.21
N THR A 159 -27.06 9.58 29.58
CA THR A 159 -25.72 9.77 30.15
C THR A 159 -25.63 9.45 31.64
N ASP A 160 -26.75 9.22 32.33
CA ASP A 160 -26.79 8.82 33.74
C ASP A 160 -26.65 7.30 33.95
N TYR A 161 -26.35 6.55 32.88
CA TYR A 161 -26.10 5.13 32.97
C TYR A 161 -24.91 4.84 33.93
N LYS A 162 -25.11 3.87 34.83
CA LYS A 162 -24.16 3.59 35.91
C LYS A 162 -22.76 3.28 35.37
N ASN A 163 -21.77 4.03 35.85
CA ASN A 163 -20.35 3.91 35.48
C ASN A 163 -20.08 4.01 33.96
N MET A 164 -20.94 4.70 33.21
CA MET A 164 -20.87 4.77 31.76
C MET A 164 -19.52 5.25 31.23
N LEU A 165 -18.98 6.32 31.83
CA LEU A 165 -17.70 6.88 31.40
C LEU A 165 -16.55 5.87 31.55
N THR A 166 -16.51 5.15 32.67
CA THR A 166 -15.51 4.11 32.92
C THR A 166 -15.63 2.96 31.92
N LEU A 167 -16.87 2.48 31.68
CA LEU A 167 -17.14 1.41 30.73
C LEU A 167 -16.74 1.80 29.30
N LEU A 168 -17.04 3.02 28.85
CA LEU A 168 -16.67 3.51 27.53
C LEU A 168 -15.15 3.65 27.37
N ARG A 169 -14.46 4.17 28.40
CA ARG A 169 -12.98 4.27 28.40
C ARG A 169 -12.32 2.89 28.35
N GLU A 170 -12.83 1.92 29.10
CA GLU A 170 -12.34 0.54 29.06
C GLU A 170 -12.61 -0.13 27.71
N ASN A 171 -13.80 0.04 27.15
CA ASN A 171 -14.15 -0.45 25.82
C ASN A 171 -13.24 0.17 24.74
N ASN A 172 -13.02 1.48 24.76
CA ASN A 172 -12.11 2.16 23.82
C ASN A 172 -10.69 1.61 23.90
N LYS A 173 -10.16 1.39 25.12
CA LYS A 173 -8.85 0.75 25.29
C LYS A 173 -8.81 -0.66 24.69
N MET A 174 -9.85 -1.46 24.92
CA MET A 174 -9.94 -2.80 24.32
C MET A 174 -10.06 -2.74 22.79
N LEU A 175 -10.83 -1.79 22.24
CA LEU A 175 -10.99 -1.56 20.81
C LEU A 175 -9.66 -1.16 20.16
N ASP A 176 -8.86 -0.30 20.80
CA ASP A 176 -7.51 0.05 20.36
C ASP A 176 -6.58 -1.17 20.30
N GLU A 177 -6.63 -2.03 21.32
CA GLU A 177 -5.86 -3.28 21.35
C GLU A 177 -6.29 -4.24 20.23
N ILE A 178 -7.60 -4.37 19.98
CA ILE A 178 -8.16 -5.18 18.90
C ILE A 178 -7.72 -4.62 17.53
N GLN A 179 -7.82 -3.31 17.33
CA GLN A 179 -7.43 -2.66 16.07
C GLN A 179 -5.92 -2.81 15.82
N LYS A 180 -5.10 -2.76 16.87
CA LYS A 180 -3.67 -3.05 16.77
C LYS A 180 -3.42 -4.51 16.39
N GLY A 181 -4.10 -5.46 17.02
CA GLY A 181 -4.01 -6.88 16.68
C GLY A 181 -4.41 -7.15 15.22
N LEU A 182 -5.46 -6.50 14.74
CA LEU A 182 -5.91 -6.55 13.34
C LEU A 182 -4.83 -6.04 12.38
N ASN A 183 -4.24 -4.89 12.67
CA ASN A 183 -3.16 -4.35 11.83
C ASN A 183 -1.93 -5.27 11.80
N ASP A 184 -1.55 -5.86 12.94
CA ASP A 184 -0.44 -6.82 13.01
C ASP A 184 -0.75 -8.09 12.20
N TYR A 185 -1.99 -8.56 12.24
CA TYR A 185 -2.47 -9.68 11.42
C TYR A 185 -2.39 -9.37 9.92
N LEU A 186 -2.90 -8.21 9.48
CA LEU A 186 -2.84 -7.80 8.07
C LEU A 186 -1.39 -7.63 7.58
N GLU A 187 -0.50 -7.05 8.39
CA GLU A 187 0.93 -6.96 8.03
C GLU A 187 1.56 -8.35 7.92
N LYS A 188 1.19 -9.31 8.78
CA LYS A 188 1.66 -10.69 8.65
C LYS A 188 1.22 -11.31 7.31
N LYS A 189 -0.02 -11.10 6.88
CA LYS A 189 -0.51 -11.56 5.57
C LYS A 189 0.25 -10.90 4.42
N ARG A 190 0.51 -9.59 4.48
CA ARG A 190 1.37 -8.88 3.50
C ARG A 190 2.78 -9.43 3.42
N LEU A 191 3.36 -9.86 4.53
CA LEU A 191 4.69 -10.48 4.54
C LEU A 191 4.72 -11.88 3.92
N PHE A 192 3.61 -12.62 3.96
CA PHE A 192 3.49 -13.92 3.30
C PHE A 192 3.34 -13.77 1.79
N PHE A 193 2.51 -12.82 1.34
CA PHE A 193 2.33 -12.49 -0.06
C PHE A 193 2.57 -10.99 -0.28
N PRO A 194 3.81 -10.60 -0.67
CA PRO A 194 4.21 -9.19 -0.78
C PRO A 194 3.37 -8.34 -1.74
N ARG A 195 2.65 -8.95 -2.68
CA ARG A 195 1.75 -8.19 -3.58
C ARG A 195 0.54 -7.58 -2.85
N PHE A 196 0.20 -8.04 -1.64
CA PHE A 196 -0.80 -7.38 -0.79
C PHE A 196 -0.35 -6.01 -0.24
N PHE A 197 0.93 -5.63 -0.36
CA PHE A 197 1.33 -4.25 -0.06
C PHE A 197 0.72 -3.22 -1.03
N PHE A 198 0.18 -3.65 -2.17
CA PHE A 198 -0.52 -2.79 -3.14
C PHE A 198 -2.02 -2.64 -2.85
N LEU A 199 -2.55 -3.33 -1.83
CA LEU A 199 -3.94 -3.26 -1.41
C LEU A 199 -4.10 -2.41 -0.14
N SER A 200 -5.21 -1.66 -0.06
CA SER A 200 -5.60 -1.00 1.19
C SER A 200 -5.91 -2.04 2.29
N ASN A 201 -6.08 -1.58 3.53
CA ASN A 201 -6.52 -2.48 4.59
C ASN A 201 -7.92 -3.05 4.30
N ASP A 202 -8.84 -2.21 3.82
CA ASP A 202 -10.22 -2.61 3.55
C ASP A 202 -10.31 -3.60 2.39
N GLU A 203 -9.55 -3.39 1.31
CA GLU A 203 -9.46 -4.34 0.19
C GLU A 203 -8.88 -5.68 0.63
N LEU A 204 -7.88 -5.66 1.50
CA LEU A 204 -7.30 -6.90 2.04
C LEU A 204 -8.28 -7.62 2.95
N LEU A 205 -9.08 -6.88 3.72
CA LEU A 205 -10.13 -7.45 4.58
C LEU A 205 -11.26 -8.05 3.76
N GLU A 206 -11.66 -7.43 2.65
CA GLU A 206 -12.67 -7.96 1.73
C GLU A 206 -12.24 -9.31 1.12
N ILE A 207 -10.96 -9.48 0.82
CA ILE A 207 -10.38 -10.76 0.39
C ILE A 207 -10.36 -11.80 1.51
N LEU A 208 -10.14 -11.37 2.76
CA LEU A 208 -9.94 -12.27 3.91
C LEU A 208 -11.23 -12.56 4.69
N SER A 209 -12.32 -11.84 4.43
CA SER A 209 -13.59 -11.97 5.15
C SER A 209 -14.43 -13.15 4.67
N GLU A 210 -14.28 -13.57 3.41
CA GLU A 210 -15.01 -14.70 2.84
C GLU A 210 -14.05 -15.61 2.07
N THR A 211 -13.26 -16.40 2.81
CA THR A 211 -12.18 -17.20 2.21
C THR A 211 -12.66 -18.46 1.52
N LYS A 212 -13.96 -18.77 1.63
CA LYS A 212 -14.62 -19.90 0.97
C LYS A 212 -14.93 -19.63 -0.50
N ASP A 213 -15.18 -18.38 -0.88
CA ASP A 213 -15.42 -18.00 -2.26
C ASP A 213 -14.13 -17.40 -2.87
N PRO A 214 -13.40 -18.15 -3.72
CA PRO A 214 -12.18 -17.66 -4.34
C PRO A 214 -12.43 -16.56 -5.38
N LEU A 215 -13.66 -16.34 -5.84
CA LEU A 215 -13.97 -15.28 -6.82
C LEU A 215 -13.86 -13.89 -6.22
N ARG A 216 -13.94 -13.76 -4.88
CA ARG A 216 -13.77 -12.49 -4.16
C ARG A 216 -12.44 -11.80 -4.44
N VAL A 217 -11.40 -12.51 -4.85
CA VAL A 217 -10.11 -11.87 -5.19
C VAL A 217 -10.12 -11.13 -6.52
N GLN A 218 -11.02 -11.48 -7.45
CA GLN A 218 -11.01 -11.02 -8.84
C GLN A 218 -10.93 -9.48 -8.97
N PRO A 219 -11.70 -8.66 -8.22
CA PRO A 219 -11.66 -7.20 -8.34
C PRO A 219 -10.30 -6.58 -7.95
N HIS A 220 -9.52 -7.29 -7.14
CA HIS A 220 -8.26 -6.81 -6.56
C HIS A 220 -7.02 -7.32 -7.30
N LEU A 221 -7.17 -8.29 -8.21
CA LEU A 221 -6.05 -8.91 -8.94
C LEU A 221 -5.25 -7.88 -9.75
N LYS A 222 -5.91 -6.92 -10.40
CA LYS A 222 -5.27 -5.85 -11.19
C LYS A 222 -4.26 -4.99 -10.40
N LYS A 223 -4.38 -4.94 -9.07
CA LYS A 223 -3.42 -4.22 -8.19
C LYS A 223 -2.26 -5.14 -7.81
N CYS A 224 -2.53 -6.43 -7.63
CA CYS A 224 -1.54 -7.45 -7.27
C CYS A 224 -0.64 -7.84 -8.45
N PHE A 225 -1.22 -7.99 -9.64
CA PHE A 225 -0.57 -8.42 -10.88
C PHE A 225 -0.76 -7.37 -11.96
N GLU A 226 0.23 -7.20 -12.84
CA GLU A 226 0.16 -6.20 -13.91
C GLU A 226 -0.69 -6.70 -15.09
N GLY A 227 -0.43 -7.92 -15.58
CA GLY A 227 -1.15 -8.48 -16.73
C GLY A 227 -2.39 -9.32 -16.42
N ILE A 228 -2.65 -9.65 -15.15
CA ILE A 228 -3.82 -10.45 -14.77
C ILE A 228 -4.97 -9.53 -14.37
N HIS A 229 -5.95 -9.41 -15.25
CA HIS A 229 -7.21 -8.75 -14.93
C HIS A 229 -8.14 -9.70 -14.18
N GLN A 230 -8.25 -10.94 -14.67
CA GLN A 230 -9.05 -12.01 -14.07
C GLN A 230 -8.36 -13.36 -14.19
N LEU A 231 -8.71 -14.27 -13.29
CA LEU A 231 -8.39 -15.69 -13.39
C LEU A 231 -9.56 -16.45 -14.00
N GLU A 232 -9.27 -17.45 -14.81
CA GLU A 232 -10.27 -18.37 -15.38
C GLU A 232 -10.52 -19.52 -14.41
N PHE A 233 -11.74 -19.60 -13.90
CA PHE A 233 -12.18 -20.63 -12.96
C PHE A 233 -13.04 -21.69 -13.66
N THR A 234 -12.88 -22.95 -13.27
CA THR A 234 -13.80 -24.03 -13.64
C THR A 234 -15.09 -23.97 -12.80
N ARG A 235 -16.05 -24.86 -13.10
CA ARG A 235 -17.26 -25.03 -12.27
C ARG A 235 -16.94 -25.52 -10.85
N ASP A 236 -15.81 -26.20 -10.68
CA ASP A 236 -15.30 -26.70 -9.41
C ASP A 236 -14.36 -25.70 -8.72
N GLU A 237 -14.40 -24.43 -9.14
CA GLU A 237 -13.58 -23.32 -8.61
C GLU A 237 -12.06 -23.54 -8.73
N GLU A 238 -11.60 -24.36 -9.68
CA GLU A 238 -10.19 -24.53 -10.00
C GLU A 238 -9.71 -23.42 -10.94
N VAL A 239 -8.52 -22.87 -10.69
CA VAL A 239 -7.91 -21.88 -11.60
C VAL A 239 -7.16 -22.61 -12.70
N ILE A 240 -7.50 -22.31 -13.96
CA ILE A 240 -6.95 -22.98 -15.15
C ILE A 240 -6.28 -22.02 -16.15
N GLY A 241 -6.49 -20.71 -16.00
CA GLY A 241 -6.00 -19.72 -16.94
C GLY A 241 -5.91 -18.33 -16.33
N MET A 242 -5.18 -17.45 -17.00
CA MET A 242 -5.12 -16.02 -16.71
C MET A 242 -5.65 -15.22 -17.89
N ILE A 243 -6.39 -14.16 -17.59
CA ILE A 243 -7.08 -13.31 -18.57
C ILE A 243 -6.62 -11.87 -18.39
N SER A 244 -6.14 -11.24 -19.47
CA SER A 244 -5.75 -9.82 -19.48
C SER A 244 -6.96 -8.88 -19.61
N VAL A 245 -6.72 -7.58 -19.48
CA VAL A 245 -7.76 -6.56 -19.68
C VAL A 245 -8.24 -6.51 -21.15
N GLU A 246 -7.38 -6.85 -22.09
CA GLU A 246 -7.66 -7.01 -23.53
C GLU A 246 -8.38 -8.32 -23.85
N ARG A 247 -8.72 -9.13 -22.83
CA ARG A 247 -9.31 -10.47 -22.95
C ARG A 247 -8.40 -11.49 -23.64
N GLU A 248 -7.10 -11.25 -23.63
CA GLU A 248 -6.12 -12.29 -23.96
C GLU A 248 -6.18 -13.39 -22.90
N LYS A 249 -6.21 -14.64 -23.32
CA LYS A 249 -6.22 -15.79 -22.42
C LYS A 249 -4.90 -16.55 -22.54
N VAL A 250 -4.29 -16.85 -21.40
CA VAL A 250 -3.11 -17.73 -21.33
C VAL A 250 -3.45 -18.89 -20.37
N PRO A 251 -3.43 -20.15 -20.86
CA PRO A 251 -3.69 -21.31 -20.01
C PRO A 251 -2.55 -21.48 -18.99
N LEU A 252 -2.89 -21.97 -17.80
CA LEU A 252 -1.89 -22.33 -16.80
C LEU A 252 -1.32 -23.72 -17.07
N SER A 253 0.00 -23.87 -16.92
CA SER A 253 0.67 -25.18 -17.02
C SER A 253 0.25 -26.16 -15.92
N GLU A 254 -0.22 -25.64 -14.79
CA GLU A 254 -0.71 -26.43 -13.66
C GLU A 254 -2.06 -25.85 -13.21
N LYS A 255 -3.03 -26.73 -12.91
CA LYS A 255 -4.26 -26.31 -12.25
C LYS A 255 -3.98 -25.91 -10.81
N ILE A 256 -4.68 -24.90 -10.31
CA ILE A 256 -4.59 -24.48 -8.91
C ILE A 256 -5.96 -24.68 -8.27
N VAL A 257 -5.99 -25.38 -7.14
CA VAL A 257 -7.20 -25.67 -6.38
C VAL A 257 -7.21 -24.80 -5.12
N PRO A 258 -7.95 -23.68 -5.06
CA PRO A 258 -7.97 -22.80 -3.90
C PRO A 258 -8.40 -23.50 -2.61
N ALA A 259 -9.28 -24.50 -2.70
CA ALA A 259 -9.75 -25.29 -1.55
C ALA A 259 -8.61 -25.96 -0.75
N ASP A 260 -7.52 -26.37 -1.42
CA ASP A 260 -6.35 -26.99 -0.77
C ASP A 260 -5.63 -26.03 0.18
N ALA A 261 -5.83 -24.72 0.01
CA ALA A 261 -5.25 -23.71 0.89
C ALA A 261 -5.97 -23.59 2.24
N LYS A 262 -7.11 -24.28 2.44
CA LYS A 262 -7.91 -24.28 3.69
C LYS A 262 -8.24 -22.86 4.18
N GLY A 263 -8.73 -22.01 3.28
CA GLY A 263 -9.08 -20.61 3.56
C GLY A 263 -7.88 -19.64 3.62
N MET A 264 -6.65 -20.10 3.39
CA MET A 264 -5.47 -19.23 3.39
C MET A 264 -5.20 -18.66 2.00
N VAL A 265 -5.88 -17.56 1.67
CA VAL A 265 -5.82 -16.93 0.34
C VAL A 265 -4.39 -16.62 -0.12
N GLU A 266 -3.53 -16.20 0.80
CA GLU A 266 -2.13 -15.89 0.49
C GLU A 266 -1.34 -17.09 -0.05
N LYS A 267 -1.73 -18.33 0.29
CA LYS A 267 -0.98 -19.53 -0.14
C LYS A 267 -1.23 -19.85 -1.60
N TRP A 268 -2.48 -19.85 -2.03
CA TRP A 268 -2.81 -20.19 -3.41
C TRP A 268 -2.47 -19.02 -4.36
N LEU A 269 -2.50 -17.76 -3.91
CA LEU A 269 -2.01 -16.62 -4.71
C LEU A 269 -0.49 -16.67 -4.94
N VAL A 270 0.29 -17.18 -3.98
CA VAL A 270 1.73 -17.48 -4.20
C VAL A 270 1.90 -18.58 -5.25
N GLN A 271 1.00 -19.57 -5.27
CA GLN A 271 0.99 -20.59 -6.31
C GLN A 271 0.63 -19.99 -7.68
N VAL A 272 -0.35 -19.09 -7.75
CA VAL A 272 -0.68 -18.34 -8.98
C VAL A 272 0.55 -17.61 -9.52
N GLU A 273 1.29 -16.90 -8.68
CA GLU A 273 2.52 -16.20 -9.10
C GLU A 273 3.57 -17.17 -9.68
N ARG A 274 3.78 -18.32 -9.04
CA ARG A 274 4.73 -19.34 -9.51
C ARG A 274 4.28 -19.95 -10.85
N VAL A 275 3.03 -20.38 -10.92
CA VAL A 275 2.48 -21.07 -12.09
C VAL A 275 2.32 -20.09 -13.25
N MET A 276 1.99 -18.82 -13.01
CA MET A 276 2.02 -17.75 -14.02
C MET A 276 3.37 -17.70 -14.73
N ILE A 277 4.47 -17.57 -13.97
CA ILE A 277 5.83 -17.52 -14.54
C ILE A 277 6.15 -18.79 -15.34
N GLN A 278 5.77 -19.97 -14.81
CA GLN A 278 6.00 -21.24 -15.50
C GLN A 278 5.19 -21.33 -16.80
N SER A 279 3.95 -20.89 -16.80
CA SER A 279 3.06 -20.92 -17.96
C SER A 279 3.54 -20.01 -19.08
N VAL A 280 4.00 -18.79 -18.74
CA VAL A 280 4.61 -17.89 -19.73
C VAL A 280 5.87 -18.53 -20.33
N LYS A 281 6.68 -19.25 -19.55
CA LYS A 281 7.87 -19.96 -20.06
C LYS A 281 7.52 -21.11 -21.00
N ASP A 282 6.53 -21.92 -20.64
CA ASP A 282 6.12 -23.08 -21.44
C ASP A 282 5.52 -22.61 -22.78
N VAL A 283 4.62 -21.62 -22.74
CA VAL A 283 4.04 -21.02 -23.96
C VAL A 283 5.12 -20.33 -24.81
N MET A 284 6.10 -19.66 -24.19
CA MET A 284 7.25 -19.08 -24.90
C MET A 284 8.06 -20.14 -25.63
N ARG A 285 8.40 -21.25 -24.96
CA ARG A 285 9.16 -22.35 -25.55
C ARG A 285 8.41 -22.92 -26.76
N ASP A 286 7.13 -23.18 -26.61
CA ASP A 286 6.32 -23.78 -27.68
C ASP A 286 6.21 -22.82 -28.88
N SER A 287 6.10 -21.52 -28.61
CA SER A 287 6.08 -20.47 -29.64
C SER A 287 7.41 -20.34 -30.41
N ILE A 288 8.55 -20.43 -29.71
CA ILE A 288 9.90 -20.40 -30.32
C ILE A 288 10.08 -21.59 -31.27
N HIS A 289 9.67 -22.79 -30.87
CA HIS A 289 9.76 -23.99 -31.72
C HIS A 289 8.80 -23.94 -32.91
N ASN A 290 7.66 -23.24 -32.77
CA ASN A 290 6.67 -23.10 -33.83
C ASN A 290 7.02 -22.02 -34.86
N TYR A 291 7.76 -20.97 -34.47
CA TYR A 291 8.15 -19.85 -35.33
C TYR A 291 8.76 -20.24 -36.68
N PRO A 292 9.75 -21.16 -36.78
CA PRO A 292 10.32 -21.53 -38.08
C PRO A 292 9.41 -22.43 -38.95
N VAL A 293 8.32 -22.97 -38.38
CA VAL A 293 7.44 -23.95 -39.05
C VAL A 293 6.22 -23.29 -39.69
N VAL A 294 5.78 -22.15 -39.15
CA VAL A 294 4.55 -21.46 -39.54
C VAL A 294 4.90 -20.10 -40.17
N ASP A 295 4.11 -19.65 -41.14
CA ASP A 295 4.29 -18.31 -41.69
C ASP A 295 4.08 -17.23 -40.61
N ARG A 296 4.89 -16.16 -40.66
CA ARG A 296 4.90 -15.09 -39.66
C ARG A 296 3.50 -14.49 -39.39
N PRO A 297 2.69 -14.13 -40.40
CA PRO A 297 1.32 -13.64 -40.17
C PRO A 297 0.46 -14.61 -39.36
N THR A 298 0.42 -15.89 -39.73
CA THR A 298 -0.35 -16.91 -39.01
C THR A 298 0.21 -17.14 -37.60
N TRP A 299 1.54 -17.14 -37.46
CA TRP A 299 2.19 -17.27 -36.16
C TRP A 299 1.82 -16.13 -35.20
N ILE A 300 1.80 -14.87 -35.67
CA ILE A 300 1.40 -13.71 -34.86
C ILE A 300 -0.03 -13.88 -34.30
N LEU A 301 -0.93 -14.51 -35.05
CA LEU A 301 -2.33 -14.70 -34.64
C LEU A 301 -2.53 -15.81 -33.60
N ASN A 302 -1.57 -16.73 -33.48
CA ASN A 302 -1.70 -17.96 -32.69
C ASN A 302 -1.15 -17.84 -31.25
N TRP A 303 -0.33 -16.82 -30.97
CA TRP A 303 0.39 -16.70 -29.69
C TRP A 303 0.01 -15.43 -28.93
N PRO A 304 0.11 -15.42 -27.59
CA PRO A 304 -0.13 -14.21 -26.78
C PRO A 304 0.81 -13.07 -27.17
N GLY A 305 0.33 -11.83 -27.14
CA GLY A 305 1.05 -10.67 -27.66
C GLY A 305 2.40 -10.41 -26.99
N GLN A 306 2.50 -10.63 -25.67
CA GLN A 306 3.78 -10.57 -24.96
C GLN A 306 4.79 -11.61 -25.48
N ILE A 307 4.32 -12.82 -25.79
CA ILE A 307 5.15 -13.91 -26.31
C ILE A 307 5.61 -13.57 -27.72
N VAL A 308 4.69 -13.13 -28.58
CA VAL A 308 4.98 -12.69 -29.95
C VAL A 308 6.08 -11.64 -29.97
N GLN A 309 5.96 -10.59 -29.16
CA GLN A 309 6.96 -9.51 -29.09
C GLN A 309 8.34 -10.03 -28.63
N CYS A 310 8.38 -10.97 -27.69
CA CYS A 310 9.65 -11.48 -27.14
C CYS A 310 10.34 -12.44 -28.11
N VAL A 311 9.59 -13.39 -28.67
CA VAL A 311 10.11 -14.36 -29.64
C VAL A 311 10.58 -13.65 -30.90
N ASP A 312 9.83 -12.65 -31.37
CA ASP A 312 10.27 -11.82 -32.48
C ASP A 312 11.62 -11.14 -32.20
N CYS A 313 11.80 -10.50 -31.04
CA CYS A 313 13.08 -9.92 -30.64
C CYS A 313 14.22 -10.96 -30.59
N ILE A 314 13.95 -12.20 -30.19
CA ILE A 314 14.93 -13.30 -30.16
C ILE A 314 15.34 -13.70 -31.57
N MET A 315 14.35 -13.89 -32.46
CA MET A 315 14.59 -14.29 -33.84
C MET A 315 15.33 -13.19 -34.60
N TRP A 316 14.87 -11.93 -34.48
CA TRP A 316 15.57 -10.78 -35.03
C TRP A 316 17.02 -10.67 -34.54
N THR A 317 17.27 -10.86 -33.24
CA THR A 317 18.64 -10.83 -32.69
C THR A 317 19.52 -11.91 -33.33
N THR A 318 18.96 -13.10 -33.56
CA THR A 318 19.66 -14.24 -34.16
C THR A 318 19.95 -13.99 -35.65
N GLU A 319 18.92 -13.61 -36.42
CA GLU A 319 19.02 -13.31 -37.85
C GLU A 319 20.02 -12.18 -38.14
N VAL A 320 20.00 -11.10 -37.36
CA VAL A 320 20.95 -9.98 -37.52
C VAL A 320 22.37 -10.40 -37.13
N THR A 321 22.52 -11.24 -36.11
CA THR A 321 23.82 -11.79 -35.72
C THR A 321 24.43 -12.61 -36.86
N ASP A 322 23.63 -13.46 -37.50
CA ASP A 322 24.05 -14.27 -38.64
C ASP A 322 24.35 -13.40 -39.88
N ALA A 323 23.55 -12.35 -40.11
CA ALA A 323 23.77 -11.39 -41.19
C ALA A 323 25.07 -10.59 -41.01
N ILE A 324 25.47 -10.25 -39.78
CA ILE A 324 26.77 -9.59 -39.50
C ILE A 324 27.91 -10.56 -39.84
N PHE A 325 27.82 -11.82 -39.41
CA PHE A 325 28.85 -12.82 -39.70
C PHE A 325 28.96 -13.16 -41.19
N GLY A 326 27.82 -13.26 -41.88
CA GLY A 326 27.74 -13.59 -43.31
C GLY A 326 27.92 -12.38 -44.25
N GLY A 327 28.05 -11.16 -43.73
CA GLY A 327 28.09 -9.95 -44.55
C GLY A 327 26.79 -9.67 -45.32
N ALA A 328 25.64 -10.13 -44.81
CA ALA A 328 24.34 -10.14 -45.47
C ALA A 328 23.35 -9.10 -44.90
N LEU A 329 23.86 -7.99 -44.34
CA LEU A 329 23.03 -6.94 -43.72
C LEU A 329 22.05 -6.29 -44.71
N GLU A 330 22.38 -6.22 -45.99
CA GLU A 330 21.49 -5.69 -47.03
C GLU A 330 20.28 -6.61 -47.25
N GLN A 331 20.49 -7.93 -47.33
CA GLN A 331 19.42 -8.91 -47.44
C GLN A 331 18.53 -8.89 -46.18
N GLN A 332 19.13 -8.72 -44.99
CA GLN A 332 18.36 -8.61 -43.75
C GLN A 332 17.50 -7.34 -43.71
N GLU A 333 17.96 -6.20 -44.22
CA GLU A 333 17.15 -4.98 -44.32
C GLU A 333 15.93 -5.17 -45.23
N HIS A 334 16.11 -5.86 -46.36
CA HIS A 334 15.01 -6.21 -47.26
C HIS A 334 14.00 -7.17 -46.59
N LEU A 335 14.49 -8.17 -45.85
CA LEU A 335 13.64 -9.08 -45.09
C LEU A 335 12.81 -8.34 -44.03
N CYS A 336 13.44 -7.48 -43.22
CA CYS A 336 12.72 -6.69 -42.22
C CYS A 336 11.66 -5.78 -42.87
N THR A 337 12.00 -5.16 -44.02
CA THR A 337 11.04 -4.32 -44.76
C THR A 337 9.84 -5.14 -45.24
N HIS A 338 10.07 -6.35 -45.77
CA HIS A 338 9.00 -7.25 -46.19
C HIS A 338 8.11 -7.70 -45.02
N GLN A 339 8.70 -8.04 -43.87
CA GLN A 339 7.96 -8.42 -42.67
C GLN A 339 7.08 -7.26 -42.16
N ILE A 340 7.58 -6.02 -42.17
CA ILE A 340 6.79 -4.82 -41.83
C ILE A 340 5.61 -4.67 -42.77
N GLU A 341 5.81 -4.81 -44.09
CA GLU A 341 4.73 -4.73 -45.08
C GLU A 341 3.66 -5.80 -44.86
N GLN A 342 4.05 -7.02 -44.50
CA GLN A 342 3.11 -8.09 -44.13
C GLN A 342 2.28 -7.70 -42.90
N SER A 343 2.93 -7.24 -41.83
CA SER A 343 2.25 -6.78 -40.61
C SER A 343 1.31 -5.59 -40.88
N VAL A 344 1.71 -4.62 -41.71
CA VAL A 344 0.86 -3.49 -42.11
C VAL A 344 -0.37 -3.96 -42.91
N LYS A 345 -0.20 -4.92 -43.83
CA LYS A 345 -1.33 -5.52 -44.57
C LYS A 345 -2.31 -6.23 -43.62
N MET A 346 -1.82 -6.86 -42.55
CA MET A 346 -2.69 -7.48 -41.53
C MET A 346 -3.58 -6.42 -40.85
N VAL A 347 -3.01 -5.27 -40.46
CA VAL A 347 -3.77 -4.18 -39.80
C VAL A 347 -4.82 -3.55 -40.73
N GLN A 348 -4.56 -3.51 -42.04
CA GLN A 348 -5.54 -3.06 -43.03
C GLN A 348 -6.74 -4.01 -43.17
N GLY A 349 -6.63 -5.26 -42.71
CA GLY A 349 -7.69 -6.25 -42.69
C GLY A 349 -8.60 -6.13 -41.45
N LYS A 350 -9.59 -7.03 -41.35
CA LYS A 350 -10.44 -7.16 -40.15
C LYS A 350 -9.75 -8.04 -39.10
N LEU A 351 -9.09 -7.41 -38.13
CA LEU A 351 -8.52 -8.10 -36.97
C LEU A 351 -9.43 -7.99 -35.73
N LYS A 352 -9.31 -8.96 -34.82
CA LYS A 352 -9.87 -8.83 -33.47
C LYS A 352 -9.11 -7.74 -32.72
N ALA A 353 -9.79 -6.99 -31.84
CA ALA A 353 -9.18 -5.89 -31.08
C ALA A 353 -7.90 -6.29 -30.34
N ASN A 354 -7.87 -7.47 -29.70
CA ASN A 354 -6.67 -7.98 -29.02
C ASN A 354 -5.51 -8.15 -30.00
N THR A 355 -5.75 -8.84 -31.12
CA THR A 355 -4.75 -9.07 -32.15
C THR A 355 -4.23 -7.79 -32.77
N GLN A 356 -5.09 -6.78 -32.95
CA GLN A 356 -4.68 -5.47 -33.48
C GLN A 356 -3.60 -4.83 -32.60
N VAL A 357 -3.77 -4.83 -31.26
CA VAL A 357 -2.76 -4.29 -30.33
C VAL A 357 -1.43 -5.03 -30.45
N THR A 358 -1.46 -6.35 -30.64
CA THR A 358 -0.25 -7.16 -30.84
C THR A 358 0.48 -6.77 -32.11
N VAL A 359 -0.23 -6.64 -33.23
CA VAL A 359 0.36 -6.29 -34.53
C VAL A 359 0.88 -4.86 -34.51
N GLU A 360 0.15 -3.90 -33.91
CA GLU A 360 0.62 -2.52 -33.75
C GLU A 360 1.91 -2.44 -32.92
N ALA A 361 1.97 -3.17 -31.81
CA ALA A 361 3.17 -3.25 -30.97
C ALA A 361 4.36 -3.86 -31.74
N LEU A 362 4.09 -4.90 -32.55
CA LEU A 362 5.11 -5.57 -33.36
C LEU A 362 5.65 -4.66 -34.47
N ILE A 363 4.78 -3.90 -35.15
CA ILE A 363 5.21 -2.92 -36.17
C ILE A 363 6.18 -1.90 -35.57
N VAL A 364 5.91 -1.41 -34.35
CA VAL A 364 6.81 -0.48 -33.65
C VAL A 364 8.19 -1.10 -33.39
N ILE A 365 8.23 -2.38 -32.97
CA ILE A 365 9.48 -3.12 -32.76
C ILE A 365 10.21 -3.35 -34.09
N ASP A 366 9.51 -3.85 -35.11
CA ASP A 366 10.06 -4.21 -36.42
C ASP A 366 10.66 -3.00 -37.15
N VAL A 367 9.96 -1.84 -37.11
CA VAL A 367 10.47 -0.59 -37.71
C VAL A 367 11.78 -0.17 -37.06
N HIS A 368 11.85 -0.22 -35.72
CA HIS A 368 13.09 0.09 -35.00
C HIS A 368 14.20 -0.91 -35.32
N GLY A 369 13.88 -2.21 -35.38
CA GLY A 369 14.83 -3.26 -35.75
C GLY A 369 15.40 -3.05 -37.17
N ARG A 370 14.55 -2.71 -38.14
CA ARG A 370 14.96 -2.38 -39.52
C ARG A 370 15.87 -1.15 -39.56
N ASP A 371 15.55 -0.10 -38.80
CA ASP A 371 16.36 1.12 -38.74
C ASP A 371 17.75 0.84 -38.12
N ILE A 372 17.84 -0.05 -37.14
CA ILE A 372 19.13 -0.54 -36.62
C ILE A 372 19.91 -1.26 -37.71
N VAL A 373 19.30 -2.21 -38.44
CA VAL A 373 19.99 -2.97 -39.50
C VAL A 373 20.53 -2.03 -40.58
N LYS A 374 19.72 -1.05 -41.01
CA LYS A 374 20.14 -0.01 -41.95
C LYS A 374 21.34 0.77 -41.44
N MET A 375 21.31 1.20 -40.18
CA MET A 375 22.44 1.90 -39.54
C MET A 375 23.70 1.04 -39.47
N LEU A 376 23.59 -0.26 -39.12
CA LEU A 376 24.73 -1.17 -39.10
C LEU A 376 25.33 -1.37 -40.50
N LYS A 377 24.48 -1.43 -41.54
CA LYS A 377 24.90 -1.49 -42.94
C LYS A 377 25.66 -0.23 -43.37
N GLU A 378 25.11 0.94 -43.08
CA GLU A 378 25.74 2.23 -43.39
C GLU A 378 27.11 2.40 -42.70
N LEU A 379 27.21 1.93 -41.45
CA LEU A 379 28.46 1.90 -40.69
C LEU A 379 29.41 0.73 -41.05
N LYS A 380 29.01 -0.13 -41.99
CA LYS A 380 29.78 -1.29 -42.46
C LYS A 380 30.25 -2.20 -41.31
N VAL A 381 29.36 -2.49 -40.37
CA VAL A 381 29.65 -3.36 -39.22
C VAL A 381 29.84 -4.81 -39.68
N THR A 382 30.98 -5.41 -39.33
CA THR A 382 31.34 -6.80 -39.69
C THR A 382 31.56 -7.70 -38.49
N SER A 383 31.47 -7.17 -37.27
CA SER A 383 31.73 -7.91 -36.04
C SER A 383 30.60 -7.73 -35.03
N VAL A 384 30.20 -8.82 -34.40
CA VAL A 384 29.22 -8.82 -33.30
C VAL A 384 29.77 -8.20 -32.01
N ALA A 385 31.07 -7.90 -31.97
CA ALA A 385 31.70 -7.13 -30.90
C ALA A 385 31.65 -5.60 -31.13
N ASP A 386 31.18 -5.16 -32.31
CA ASP A 386 31.10 -3.74 -32.64
C ASP A 386 30.16 -2.99 -31.69
N PHE A 387 30.59 -1.79 -31.25
CA PHE A 387 29.85 -0.95 -30.32
C PHE A 387 28.42 -0.66 -30.79
N ASN A 388 28.22 -0.40 -32.09
CA ASN A 388 26.93 -0.03 -32.65
C ASN A 388 25.90 -1.17 -32.56
N TRP A 389 26.36 -2.43 -32.62
CA TRP A 389 25.54 -3.60 -32.37
C TRP A 389 25.37 -3.88 -30.86
N ILE A 390 26.46 -3.90 -30.10
CA ILE A 390 26.38 -4.24 -28.68
C ILE A 390 25.57 -3.21 -27.88
N ALA A 391 25.49 -1.97 -28.36
CA ALA A 391 24.71 -0.90 -27.76
C ALA A 391 23.19 -1.08 -27.90
N GLN A 392 22.72 -2.00 -28.75
CA GLN A 392 21.30 -2.29 -28.93
C GLN A 392 20.79 -3.30 -27.90
N LEU A 393 19.48 -3.30 -27.69
CA LEU A 393 18.81 -4.30 -26.85
C LEU A 393 18.70 -5.61 -27.63
N ARG A 394 19.24 -6.69 -27.09
CA ARG A 394 19.37 -7.99 -27.77
C ARG A 394 18.83 -9.10 -26.89
N TYR A 395 18.13 -10.06 -27.48
CA TYR A 395 17.48 -11.15 -26.75
C TYR A 395 18.12 -12.47 -27.15
N TYR A 396 18.53 -13.25 -26.16
CA TYR A 396 19.14 -14.56 -26.39
C TYR A 396 18.32 -15.61 -25.67
N TRP A 397 18.00 -16.68 -26.39
CA TRP A 397 17.36 -17.86 -25.81
C TRP A 397 18.38 -18.97 -25.65
N ARG A 398 18.61 -19.39 -24.40
CA ARG A 398 19.58 -20.44 -24.03
C ARG A 398 19.03 -21.23 -22.84
N ASP A 399 19.11 -22.55 -22.88
CA ASP A 399 18.68 -23.44 -21.77
C ASP A 399 17.27 -23.15 -21.25
N LEU A 400 16.29 -22.96 -22.16
CA LEU A 400 14.90 -22.61 -21.83
C LEU A 400 14.72 -21.28 -21.07
N MET A 401 15.75 -20.43 -21.08
CA MET A 401 15.73 -19.12 -20.47
C MET A 401 16.00 -18.04 -21.52
N VAL A 402 15.41 -16.87 -21.32
CA VAL A 402 15.64 -15.70 -22.17
C VAL A 402 16.49 -14.71 -21.37
N SER A 403 17.60 -14.27 -21.95
CA SER A 403 18.42 -13.19 -21.42
C SER A 403 18.36 -11.97 -22.33
N VAL A 404 18.15 -10.82 -21.71
CA VAL A 404 18.09 -9.51 -22.37
C VAL A 404 19.41 -8.78 -22.11
N CYS A 405 20.11 -8.50 -23.19
CA CYS A 405 21.47 -7.99 -23.19
C CYS A 405 21.54 -6.59 -23.78
N MET A 406 22.30 -5.71 -23.14
CA MET A 406 22.60 -4.38 -23.66
C MET A 406 23.98 -3.92 -23.16
N ILE A 407 24.86 -3.54 -24.08
CA ILE A 407 26.27 -3.22 -23.84
C ILE A 407 26.97 -4.39 -23.14
N THR A 408 27.19 -4.30 -21.82
CA THR A 408 27.80 -5.36 -21.02
C THR A 408 26.83 -5.93 -19.99
N THR A 409 25.60 -5.42 -19.93
CA THR A 409 24.57 -5.86 -19.00
C THR A 409 23.81 -7.02 -19.61
N GLU A 410 23.66 -8.08 -18.81
CA GLU A 410 22.75 -9.18 -19.07
C GLU A 410 21.72 -9.24 -17.93
N VAL A 411 20.44 -9.30 -18.28
CA VAL A 411 19.32 -9.40 -17.35
C VAL A 411 18.45 -10.57 -17.79
N MET A 412 18.14 -11.47 -16.86
CA MET A 412 17.16 -12.52 -17.12
C MET A 412 15.79 -11.90 -17.36
N TYR A 413 15.13 -12.31 -18.44
CA TYR A 413 13.72 -11.99 -18.69
C TYR A 413 12.89 -12.48 -17.51
N GLY A 414 12.02 -11.64 -16.98
CA GLY A 414 11.33 -11.91 -15.72
C GLY A 414 10.20 -12.91 -15.85
N PHE A 415 9.65 -13.09 -17.06
CA PHE A 415 8.46 -13.94 -17.32
C PHE A 415 7.24 -13.58 -16.48
N GLU A 416 7.17 -12.35 -15.94
CA GLU A 416 5.93 -11.81 -15.39
C GLU A 416 4.93 -11.66 -16.55
N TYR A 417 3.69 -12.09 -16.36
CA TYR A 417 2.64 -11.83 -17.34
C TYR A 417 2.21 -10.37 -17.26
N LEU A 418 2.40 -9.64 -18.36
CA LEU A 418 2.11 -8.21 -18.48
C LEU A 418 0.85 -7.94 -19.30
N GLY A 419 0.24 -8.97 -19.88
CA GLY A 419 -0.88 -8.83 -20.81
C GLY A 419 -0.42 -8.34 -22.18
N ASN A 420 -1.39 -8.05 -23.05
CA ASN A 420 -1.10 -7.58 -24.39
C ASN A 420 -0.94 -6.05 -24.40
N THR A 421 0.29 -5.60 -24.18
CA THR A 421 0.59 -4.16 -24.08
C THR A 421 1.26 -3.62 -25.33
N GLY A 422 0.91 -2.37 -25.68
CA GLY A 422 1.61 -1.59 -26.69
C GLY A 422 3.05 -1.23 -26.29
N ARG A 423 3.85 -0.87 -27.30
CA ARG A 423 5.25 -0.49 -27.18
C ARG A 423 5.46 0.99 -27.47
N LEU A 424 6.39 1.61 -26.75
CA LEU A 424 6.77 2.99 -27.01
C LEU A 424 7.60 3.07 -28.30
N VAL A 425 7.30 4.06 -29.15
CA VAL A 425 8.12 4.31 -30.35
C VAL A 425 9.56 4.63 -29.93
N ALA A 426 10.49 3.81 -30.40
CA ALA A 426 11.89 3.97 -30.08
C ALA A 426 12.46 5.21 -30.77
N THR A 427 13.27 5.97 -30.03
CA THR A 427 14.03 7.11 -30.56
C THR A 427 15.45 7.04 -30.03
N PRO A 428 16.43 7.74 -30.65
CA PRO A 428 17.80 7.77 -30.15
C PRO A 428 17.92 8.21 -28.67
N LEU A 429 16.95 9.00 -28.18
CA LEU A 429 16.88 9.41 -26.77
C LEU A 429 16.39 8.27 -25.87
N THR A 430 15.35 7.53 -26.31
CA THR A 430 14.86 6.33 -25.62
C THR A 430 15.97 5.30 -25.47
N ASP A 431 16.73 5.04 -26.55
CA ASP A 431 17.82 4.05 -26.53
C ASP A 431 18.95 4.46 -25.58
N ARG A 432 19.29 5.76 -25.55
CA ARG A 432 20.29 6.28 -24.61
C ARG A 432 19.83 6.12 -23.16
N CYS A 433 18.53 6.32 -22.91
CA CYS A 433 17.95 6.06 -21.60
C CYS A 433 18.04 4.57 -21.24
N TYR A 434 17.71 3.65 -22.17
CA TYR A 434 17.81 2.21 -21.96
C TYR A 434 19.23 1.77 -21.61
N ARG A 435 20.24 2.26 -22.34
CA ARG A 435 21.66 1.99 -22.05
C ARG A 435 22.01 2.38 -20.61
N THR A 436 21.58 3.56 -20.19
CA THR A 436 21.85 4.09 -18.85
C THR A 436 21.15 3.28 -17.76
N LEU A 437 19.87 2.93 -17.97
CA LEU A 437 19.07 2.16 -17.03
C LEU A 437 19.57 0.71 -16.91
N MET A 438 19.90 0.05 -18.02
CA MET A 438 20.51 -1.28 -18.04
C MET A 438 21.89 -1.27 -17.36
N GLY A 439 22.70 -0.24 -17.58
CA GLY A 439 23.97 -0.05 -16.87
C GLY A 439 23.77 0.11 -15.36
N ALA A 440 22.80 0.93 -14.94
CA ALA A 440 22.45 1.12 -13.53
C ALA A 440 21.98 -0.19 -12.89
N LEU A 441 21.16 -0.97 -13.59
CA LEU A 441 20.63 -2.25 -13.12
C LEU A 441 21.76 -3.26 -12.85
N LYS A 442 22.75 -3.38 -13.75
CA LYS A 442 23.94 -4.24 -13.55
C LYS A 442 24.72 -3.87 -12.28
N LEU A 443 24.78 -2.57 -11.97
CA LEU A 443 25.47 -2.04 -10.80
C LEU A 443 24.61 -2.07 -9.52
N ASN A 444 23.38 -2.58 -9.59
CA ASN A 444 22.39 -2.48 -8.52
C ASN A 444 22.17 -1.04 -8.03
N LEU A 445 22.19 -0.09 -8.97
CA LEU A 445 21.90 1.32 -8.75
C LEU A 445 20.53 1.68 -9.33
N GLY A 446 19.90 2.71 -8.77
CA GLY A 446 18.73 3.33 -9.40
C GLY A 446 19.15 4.29 -10.52
N GLY A 447 18.40 4.28 -11.61
CA GLY A 447 18.50 5.30 -12.66
C GLY A 447 17.68 6.55 -12.31
N ALA A 448 18.11 7.72 -12.78
CA ALA A 448 17.39 8.98 -12.63
C ALA A 448 17.30 9.68 -13.99
N PRO A 449 16.32 9.31 -14.85
CA PRO A 449 16.05 10.05 -16.07
C PRO A 449 15.58 11.47 -15.70
N GLU A 450 16.26 12.49 -16.20
CA GLU A 450 15.96 13.90 -15.92
C GLU A 450 15.49 14.61 -17.20
N GLY A 451 14.54 15.53 -17.03
CA GLY A 451 13.97 16.30 -18.14
C GLY A 451 12.59 16.90 -17.80
N PRO A 452 12.07 17.83 -18.61
CA PRO A 452 10.79 18.51 -18.39
C PRO A 452 9.61 17.56 -18.22
N ALA A 453 8.52 17.99 -17.57
CA ALA A 453 7.31 17.17 -17.46
C ALA A 453 6.74 16.82 -18.85
N GLY A 454 6.15 15.62 -19.00
CA GLY A 454 5.56 15.18 -20.28
C GLY A 454 6.54 14.65 -21.33
N THR A 455 7.87 14.66 -21.11
CA THR A 455 8.86 14.21 -22.10
C THR A 455 9.08 12.68 -22.16
N GLY A 456 8.08 11.88 -21.76
CA GLY A 456 8.14 10.42 -21.87
C GLY A 456 9.03 9.68 -20.86
N LYS A 457 9.69 10.36 -19.90
CA LYS A 457 10.61 9.74 -18.91
C LYS A 457 10.04 8.49 -18.21
N THR A 458 8.82 8.61 -17.69
CA THR A 458 8.14 7.52 -16.97
C THR A 458 7.78 6.39 -17.94
N GLU A 459 7.30 6.74 -19.14
CA GLU A 459 6.92 5.78 -20.17
C GLU A 459 8.14 5.01 -20.70
N THR A 460 9.30 5.66 -20.83
CA THR A 460 10.57 4.98 -21.15
C THR A 460 10.96 3.96 -20.07
N CYS A 461 10.83 4.30 -18.79
CA CYS A 461 11.10 3.34 -17.71
C CYS A 461 10.11 2.15 -17.73
N LYS A 462 8.82 2.42 -17.98
CA LYS A 462 7.79 1.38 -18.12
C LYS A 462 8.08 0.47 -19.31
N ASP A 463 8.42 1.05 -20.46
CA ASP A 463 8.68 0.28 -21.67
C ASP A 463 9.95 -0.60 -21.55
N LEU A 464 10.97 -0.14 -20.82
CA LEU A 464 12.12 -1.00 -20.49
C LEU A 464 11.72 -2.14 -19.55
N ALA A 465 10.88 -1.87 -18.56
CA ALA A 465 10.38 -2.91 -17.64
C ALA A 465 9.56 -3.98 -18.38
N LYS A 466 8.74 -3.56 -19.36
CA LYS A 466 8.06 -4.47 -20.29
C LYS A 466 9.03 -5.31 -21.11
N ALA A 467 10.08 -4.67 -21.65
CA ALA A 467 11.11 -5.34 -22.45
C ALA A 467 11.82 -6.47 -21.67
N VAL A 468 11.98 -6.32 -20.35
CA VAL A 468 12.57 -7.35 -19.48
C VAL A 468 11.53 -8.20 -18.73
N ALA A 469 10.24 -8.08 -19.06
CA ALA A 469 9.09 -8.71 -18.38
C ALA A 469 9.13 -8.65 -16.86
N LYS A 470 9.22 -7.44 -16.32
CA LYS A 470 9.16 -7.19 -14.87
C LYS A 470 8.06 -6.20 -14.55
N LYS A 471 7.35 -6.46 -13.45
CA LYS A 471 6.31 -5.57 -12.93
C LYS A 471 6.86 -4.15 -12.73
N CYS A 472 6.25 -3.16 -13.37
CA CYS A 472 6.62 -1.76 -13.22
C CYS A 472 5.59 -1.03 -12.35
N VAL A 473 6.01 -0.51 -11.20
CA VAL A 473 5.12 0.27 -10.33
C VAL A 473 5.56 1.72 -10.33
N VAL A 474 4.63 2.60 -10.74
CA VAL A 474 4.84 4.04 -10.77
C VAL A 474 4.07 4.68 -9.64
N PHE A 475 4.80 5.40 -8.79
CA PHE A 475 4.23 6.16 -7.69
C PHE A 475 4.31 7.65 -7.99
N ASN A 476 3.16 8.31 -7.93
CA ASN A 476 3.11 9.77 -7.97
C ASN A 476 3.39 10.28 -6.56
N CYS A 477 4.51 10.98 -6.38
CA CYS A 477 4.87 11.62 -5.12
C CYS A 477 4.07 12.92 -4.94
N SER A 478 2.76 12.81 -4.74
CA SER A 478 1.89 13.94 -4.39
C SER A 478 2.03 14.32 -2.91
N ASP A 479 1.45 15.46 -2.52
CA ASP A 479 1.48 15.96 -1.14
C ASP A 479 0.83 15.01 -0.12
N GLY A 480 -0.02 14.08 -0.58
CA GLY A 480 -0.62 13.03 0.24
C GLY A 480 0.27 11.80 0.49
N LEU A 481 1.44 11.70 -0.15
CA LEU A 481 2.36 10.58 0.07
C LEU A 481 3.16 10.79 1.36
N ASP A 482 2.80 10.07 2.42
CA ASP A 482 3.51 10.17 3.69
C ASP A 482 4.78 9.28 3.74
N TYR A 483 5.68 9.61 4.67
CA TYR A 483 6.92 8.86 4.87
C TYR A 483 6.67 7.42 5.35
N LYS A 484 5.49 7.13 5.93
CA LYS A 484 5.11 5.78 6.36
C LYS A 484 4.76 4.91 5.16
N ALA A 485 4.06 5.45 4.16
CA ALA A 485 3.77 4.81 2.89
C ALA A 485 5.09 4.53 2.14
N LEU A 486 5.98 5.51 2.03
CA LEU A 486 7.33 5.31 1.48
C LEU A 486 8.12 4.22 2.24
N GLY A 487 8.10 4.25 3.57
CA GLY A 487 8.76 3.26 4.43
C GLY A 487 8.24 1.84 4.23
N LYS A 488 6.94 1.66 3.94
CA LYS A 488 6.34 0.36 3.61
C LYS A 488 6.96 -0.28 2.36
N PHE A 489 7.33 0.51 1.36
CA PHE A 489 7.91 0.00 0.11
C PHE A 489 9.39 -0.42 0.24
N PHE A 490 10.15 0.20 1.14
CA PHE A 490 11.58 -0.07 1.30
C PHE A 490 11.91 -1.08 2.41
N LYS A 491 10.90 -1.65 3.11
CA LYS A 491 11.12 -2.66 4.17
C LYS A 491 11.91 -3.88 3.69
N THR A 492 11.76 -4.26 2.41
CA THR A 492 12.34 -5.48 1.81
C THR A 492 13.65 -5.25 1.05
N VAL A 493 14.11 -4.00 0.89
CA VAL A 493 15.28 -3.65 0.07
C VAL A 493 16.51 -3.40 0.96
N ALA A 494 17.67 -3.97 0.60
CA ALA A 494 18.94 -3.66 1.28
C ALA A 494 19.30 -2.18 1.03
N LEU A 495 19.49 -1.40 2.10
CA LEU A 495 19.80 0.04 2.00
C LEU A 495 21.31 0.24 2.03
N THR A 496 21.88 0.76 0.95
CA THR A 496 23.27 1.26 0.99
C THR A 496 23.31 2.64 1.65
N LYS A 497 24.48 3.08 2.16
CA LYS A 497 24.67 4.46 2.67
C LYS A 497 24.24 5.52 1.64
N LYS A 498 24.46 5.26 0.34
CA LYS A 498 24.06 6.15 -0.76
C LYS A 498 22.54 6.19 -0.94
N SER A 499 21.87 5.03 -0.84
CA SER A 499 20.40 4.94 -0.88
C SER A 499 19.74 5.60 0.32
N ALA A 500 20.29 5.39 1.52
CA ALA A 500 19.83 6.04 2.75
C ALA A 500 19.91 7.58 2.63
N LYS A 501 21.06 8.10 2.17
CA LYS A 501 21.24 9.54 1.98
C LYS A 501 20.28 10.14 0.95
N LYS A 502 19.95 9.41 -0.12
CA LYS A 502 18.93 9.83 -1.09
C LYS A 502 17.53 9.89 -0.45
N LEU A 503 17.14 8.87 0.31
CA LEU A 503 15.85 8.84 1.01
C LEU A 503 15.74 9.98 2.03
N GLU A 504 16.79 10.22 2.82
CA GLU A 504 16.87 11.38 3.71
C GLU A 504 16.70 12.69 2.93
N THR A 505 17.42 12.86 1.81
CA THR A 505 17.34 14.07 0.98
C THR A 505 15.92 14.29 0.45
N THR A 506 15.26 13.23 -0.01
CA THR A 506 13.86 13.24 -0.45
C THR A 506 12.93 13.62 0.71
N GLN A 507 13.06 12.98 1.88
CA GLN A 507 12.28 13.34 3.07
C GLN A 507 12.47 14.81 3.44
N ARG A 508 13.72 15.33 3.41
CA ARG A 508 13.99 16.75 3.70
C ARG A 508 13.34 17.69 2.67
N ALA A 509 13.17 17.26 1.43
CA ALA A 509 12.44 18.03 0.42
C ALA A 509 10.93 18.05 0.72
N MET A 510 10.36 16.91 1.08
CA MET A 510 8.94 16.81 1.44
C MET A 510 8.59 17.62 2.70
N GLU A 511 9.43 17.56 3.74
CA GLU A 511 9.26 18.38 4.96
C GLU A 511 9.31 19.89 4.69
N ARG A 512 10.05 20.33 3.67
CA ARG A 512 10.07 21.74 3.27
C ARG A 512 8.76 22.14 2.61
N ILE A 513 8.23 21.29 1.73
CA ILE A 513 6.93 21.51 1.07
C ILE A 513 5.81 21.56 2.10
N MET A 514 5.75 20.59 3.02
CA MET A 514 4.73 20.52 4.08
C MET A 514 4.68 21.78 4.97
N LEU A 515 5.83 22.44 5.18
CA LEU A 515 5.91 23.65 5.99
C LEU A 515 5.76 24.95 5.16
N GLY A 516 5.59 24.85 3.85
CA GLY A 516 5.60 26.00 2.93
C GLY A 516 6.93 26.76 2.96
N LYS A 517 8.06 26.06 3.11
CA LYS A 517 9.39 26.65 3.29
C LYS A 517 10.34 26.34 2.14
N SER A 518 11.18 27.31 1.82
CA SER A 518 12.21 27.20 0.78
C SER A 518 13.59 26.88 1.37
N LEU A 519 14.56 26.51 0.51
CA LEU A 519 15.96 26.38 0.93
C LEU A 519 16.58 27.73 1.39
N ARG A 520 16.00 28.85 0.96
CA ARG A 520 16.46 30.21 1.32
C ARG A 520 16.12 30.56 2.77
N ASP A 521 15.16 29.87 3.36
CA ASP A 521 14.68 30.14 4.72
C ASP A 521 15.68 29.63 5.79
N LYS A 522 16.74 28.91 5.37
CA LYS A 522 17.86 28.43 6.22
C LYS A 522 17.45 27.76 7.53
N ILE A 523 16.29 27.11 7.56
CA ILE A 523 15.79 26.40 8.75
C ILE A 523 16.60 25.12 8.96
N ARG A 524 17.14 24.94 10.17
CA ARG A 524 17.86 23.74 10.58
C ARG A 524 16.96 22.49 10.48
N ASN A 525 17.55 21.36 10.10
CA ASN A 525 16.83 20.09 9.95
C ASN A 525 16.12 19.64 11.25
N THR A 526 16.74 19.89 12.41
CA THR A 526 16.19 19.57 13.73
C THR A 526 14.91 20.35 14.03
N GLU A 527 14.88 21.63 13.67
CA GLU A 527 13.71 22.49 13.86
C GLU A 527 12.56 22.10 12.91
N ARG A 528 12.87 21.72 11.65
CA ARG A 528 11.85 21.18 10.75
C ARG A 528 11.21 19.92 11.30
N ARG A 529 12.01 18.97 11.79
CA ARG A 529 11.52 17.73 12.43
C ARG A 529 10.65 18.01 13.66
N ARG A 530 11.01 19.00 14.48
CA ARG A 530 10.21 19.40 15.65
C ARG A 530 8.81 19.88 15.23
N ARG A 531 8.74 20.67 14.15
CA ARG A 531 7.48 21.23 13.63
C ARG A 531 6.60 20.19 12.92
N THR A 532 7.20 19.33 12.11
CA THR A 532 6.46 18.30 11.36
C THR A 532 6.12 17.08 12.21
N LYS A 533 6.77 16.90 13.38
CA LYS A 533 6.70 15.68 14.21
C LYS A 533 7.00 14.39 13.42
N THR A 534 7.71 14.50 12.29
CA THR A 534 8.05 13.37 11.41
C THR A 534 9.31 12.67 11.90
N ARG A 535 9.30 11.33 11.90
CA ARG A 535 10.47 10.50 12.20
C ARG A 535 11.33 10.31 10.96
N ASP A 536 12.62 10.03 11.14
CA ASP A 536 13.51 9.80 10.01
C ASP A 536 13.14 8.53 9.24
N ILE A 537 13.08 8.62 7.91
CA ILE A 537 12.67 7.52 7.05
C ILE A 537 13.66 6.35 7.10
N VAL A 538 14.96 6.62 7.26
CA VAL A 538 15.97 5.58 7.38
C VAL A 538 15.84 4.90 8.73
N GLU A 539 15.62 5.65 9.81
CA GLU A 539 15.33 5.08 11.14
C GLU A 539 14.07 4.20 11.13
N GLU A 540 12.99 4.64 10.49
CA GLU A 540 11.75 3.85 10.39
C GLU A 540 11.93 2.59 9.52
N ILE A 541 12.62 2.67 8.38
CA ILE A 541 12.94 1.48 7.56
C ILE A 541 13.82 0.51 8.37
N THR A 542 14.76 1.02 9.16
CA THR A 542 15.69 0.23 9.99
C THR A 542 14.95 -0.46 11.14
N LYS A 543 14.06 0.26 11.84
CA LYS A 543 13.11 -0.30 12.82
C LYS A 543 12.27 -1.42 12.21
N MET A 544 11.70 -1.17 11.04
CA MET A 544 10.86 -2.14 10.34
C MET A 544 11.64 -3.38 9.93
N LYS A 545 12.88 -3.22 9.44
CA LYS A 545 13.79 -4.33 9.13
C LYS A 545 14.13 -5.15 10.37
N TRP A 546 14.42 -4.52 11.50
CA TRP A 546 14.73 -5.21 12.75
C TRP A 546 13.54 -6.01 13.29
N ARG A 547 12.34 -5.44 13.22
CA ARG A 547 11.10 -6.15 13.58
C ARG A 547 10.89 -7.36 12.68
N TRP A 548 11.02 -7.19 11.36
CA TRP A 548 10.94 -8.29 10.40
C TRP A 548 11.99 -9.37 10.69
N ALA A 549 13.23 -8.97 10.95
CA ALA A 549 14.30 -9.87 11.37
C ALA A 549 13.91 -10.68 12.59
N GLY A 550 13.32 -10.08 13.62
CA GLY A 550 12.85 -10.81 14.80
C GLY A 550 11.73 -11.82 14.51
N HIS A 551 10.90 -11.55 13.51
CA HIS A 551 9.83 -12.46 13.11
C HIS A 551 10.35 -13.69 12.36
N VAL A 552 11.38 -13.55 11.51
CA VAL A 552 11.82 -14.66 10.64
C VAL A 552 12.29 -15.92 11.41
N PRO A 553 13.10 -15.82 12.47
CA PRO A 553 13.52 -16.94 13.33
C PRO A 553 12.38 -17.67 14.04
N ARG A 554 11.29 -16.97 14.34
CA ARG A 554 10.16 -17.48 15.13
C ARG A 554 9.18 -18.33 14.30
N TYR A 555 9.43 -18.46 13.00
CA TYR A 555 8.69 -19.37 12.15
C TYR A 555 9.29 -20.79 12.23
N ASN A 556 8.45 -21.78 12.58
CA ASN A 556 8.83 -23.19 12.67
C ASN A 556 8.86 -23.93 11.30
N ASP A 557 8.97 -23.21 10.18
CA ASP A 557 8.75 -23.78 8.84
C ASP A 557 9.98 -23.64 7.91
N ASN A 558 10.15 -24.61 7.01
CA ASN A 558 11.26 -24.85 6.08
C ASN A 558 11.24 -23.93 4.83
N ARG A 559 10.68 -22.74 4.96
CA ARG A 559 10.43 -21.82 3.84
C ARG A 559 11.69 -21.22 3.24
N TRP A 560 11.59 -20.81 1.98
CA TRP A 560 12.62 -20.05 1.25
C TRP A 560 13.11 -18.81 2.01
N THR A 561 12.25 -18.12 2.77
CA THR A 561 12.64 -16.94 3.55
C THR A 561 13.75 -17.24 4.56
N ARG A 562 13.69 -18.36 5.27
CA ARG A 562 14.75 -18.80 6.18
C ARG A 562 15.94 -19.39 5.41
N ARG A 563 15.67 -20.19 4.37
CA ARG A 563 16.72 -20.79 3.54
C ARG A 563 17.58 -19.73 2.83
N ILE A 564 17.01 -18.65 2.30
CA ILE A 564 17.72 -17.54 1.64
C ILE A 564 18.58 -16.75 2.64
N LEU A 565 18.12 -16.58 3.87
CA LEU A 565 18.90 -15.92 4.94
C LEU A 565 20.10 -16.75 5.40
N GLU A 566 19.94 -18.08 5.40
CA GLU A 566 20.98 -19.04 5.77
C GLU A 566 21.85 -19.47 4.57
N TRP A 567 21.39 -19.25 3.34
CA TRP A 567 22.05 -19.70 2.12
C TRP A 567 23.42 -19.05 1.95
N ARG A 568 24.42 -19.90 1.76
CA ARG A 568 25.76 -19.52 1.33
C ARG A 568 26.00 -20.18 -0.03
N PRO A 569 26.40 -19.43 -1.08
CA PRO A 569 26.85 -20.05 -2.30
C PRO A 569 28.08 -20.91 -1.96
N ARG A 570 27.95 -22.23 -2.15
CA ARG A 570 28.99 -23.20 -1.75
C ARG A 570 30.12 -23.34 -2.80
N THR A 571 30.01 -22.70 -3.96
CA THR A 571 30.83 -23.06 -5.14
C THR A 571 31.37 -21.89 -5.98
N THR A 572 31.31 -20.63 -5.52
CA THR A 572 31.95 -19.51 -6.26
C THR A 572 32.71 -18.57 -5.35
N THR A 573 34.02 -18.44 -5.60
CA THR A 573 34.83 -17.33 -5.10
C THR A 573 34.31 -16.03 -5.74
N ARG A 574 33.80 -15.12 -4.92
CA ARG A 574 33.30 -13.82 -5.40
C ARG A 574 34.44 -12.99 -5.96
N SER A 575 34.20 -12.31 -7.08
CA SER A 575 35.14 -11.32 -7.63
C SER A 575 35.39 -10.17 -6.66
N MET A 576 36.64 -9.70 -6.61
CA MET A 576 37.04 -8.56 -5.77
C MET A 576 36.25 -7.29 -6.17
N GLY A 577 35.77 -6.54 -5.16
CA GLY A 577 35.11 -5.23 -5.36
C GLY A 577 33.59 -5.18 -5.17
N ARG A 578 32.88 -6.30 -4.99
CA ARG A 578 31.43 -6.27 -4.63
C ARG A 578 31.22 -5.87 -3.16
N PRO A 579 30.18 -5.09 -2.82
CA PRO A 579 29.86 -4.79 -1.42
C PRO A 579 29.70 -6.06 -0.58
N GLN A 580 30.40 -6.11 0.57
CA GLN A 580 30.52 -7.31 1.42
C GLN A 580 29.25 -7.68 2.21
N LYS A 581 28.17 -6.90 2.16
CA LYS A 581 27.07 -7.03 3.13
C LYS A 581 25.81 -7.62 2.52
N ARG A 582 25.38 -8.78 3.02
CA ARG A 582 24.02 -9.30 2.84
C ARG A 582 23.08 -8.56 3.79
N TRP A 583 21.78 -8.63 3.51
CA TRP A 583 20.74 -8.14 4.41
C TRP A 583 20.92 -8.64 5.87
N VAL A 584 21.30 -9.91 6.05
CA VAL A 584 21.54 -10.51 7.38
C VAL A 584 22.81 -10.01 8.06
N ASP A 585 23.77 -9.50 7.30
CA ASP A 585 25.05 -9.03 7.85
C ASP A 585 24.86 -7.69 8.59
N ASP A 586 23.83 -6.90 8.24
CA ASP A 586 23.42 -5.73 9.02
C ASP A 586 22.86 -6.14 10.38
N ILE A 587 22.02 -7.19 10.43
CA ILE A 587 21.47 -7.72 11.68
C ILE A 587 22.56 -8.34 12.55
N ARG A 588 23.48 -9.12 11.95
CA ARG A 588 24.60 -9.76 12.64
C ARG A 588 25.59 -8.76 13.25
N ALA A 589 25.71 -7.57 12.69
CA ALA A 589 26.58 -6.53 13.25
C ALA A 589 26.14 -6.12 14.66
N VAL A 590 24.84 -6.21 14.97
CA VAL A 590 24.27 -5.79 16.26
C VAL A 590 23.87 -6.97 17.14
N ALA A 591 23.16 -7.96 16.60
CA ALA A 591 22.71 -9.14 17.36
C ALA A 591 23.68 -10.34 17.29
N GLY A 592 24.83 -10.19 16.65
CA GLY A 592 25.86 -11.23 16.55
C GLY A 592 25.47 -12.44 15.68
N LYS A 593 26.33 -13.47 15.68
CA LYS A 593 26.15 -14.68 14.84
C LYS A 593 24.95 -15.54 15.29
N GLN A 594 24.55 -15.45 16.56
CA GLN A 594 23.43 -16.20 17.14
C GLN A 594 22.13 -15.40 17.20
N TRP A 595 22.00 -14.34 16.40
CA TRP A 595 20.83 -13.45 16.40
C TRP A 595 19.49 -14.18 16.25
N ILE A 596 19.44 -15.33 15.57
CA ILE A 596 18.23 -16.17 15.43
C ILE A 596 17.72 -16.68 16.79
N ARG A 597 18.63 -17.05 17.70
CA ARG A 597 18.29 -17.51 19.06
C ARG A 597 17.88 -16.33 19.94
N LEU A 598 18.61 -15.21 19.83
CA LEU A 598 18.28 -13.95 20.51
C LEU A 598 16.93 -13.39 20.06
N ALA A 599 16.57 -13.57 18.79
CA ALA A 599 15.30 -13.16 18.24
C ALA A 599 14.13 -13.96 18.79
N GLN A 600 14.29 -15.16 19.36
CA GLN A 600 13.17 -15.89 19.98
C GLN A 600 12.59 -15.15 21.18
N ASP A 601 13.44 -14.46 21.94
CA ASP A 601 13.05 -13.61 23.05
C ASP A 601 12.55 -12.24 22.53
N ARG A 602 11.24 -11.98 22.67
CA ARG A 602 10.60 -10.76 22.14
C ARG A 602 11.09 -9.50 22.83
N GLU A 603 11.34 -9.56 24.12
CA GLU A 603 11.63 -8.41 24.96
C GLU A 603 13.09 -8.01 24.79
N ARG A 604 13.99 -9.00 24.82
CA ARG A 604 15.42 -8.80 24.53
C ARG A 604 15.67 -8.37 23.08
N TRP A 605 14.93 -8.91 22.12
CA TRP A 605 15.03 -8.48 20.72
C TRP A 605 14.55 -7.04 20.51
N LYS A 606 13.52 -6.60 21.25
CA LYS A 606 13.02 -5.23 21.20
C LYS A 606 14.05 -4.24 21.77
N GLN A 607 14.68 -4.57 22.90
CA GLN A 607 15.76 -3.76 23.49
C GLN A 607 16.97 -3.62 22.56
N LEU A 608 17.44 -4.73 21.96
CA LEU A 608 18.54 -4.69 20.98
C LEU A 608 18.20 -3.87 19.71
N GLY A 609 16.91 -3.74 19.41
CA GLY A 609 16.44 -2.91 18.30
C GLY A 609 16.78 -1.44 18.49
N GLU A 610 16.84 -0.95 19.73
CA GLU A 610 17.21 0.44 20.04
C GLU A 610 18.70 0.71 19.76
N THR A 611 19.56 -0.31 19.81
CA THR A 611 20.99 -0.23 19.46
C THR A 611 21.26 -0.41 17.95
N TYR A 612 20.27 -0.89 17.20
CA TYR A 612 20.35 -1.11 15.75
C TYR A 612 19.95 0.12 14.92
N ILE A 613 19.23 1.06 15.54
CA ILE A 613 18.77 2.34 14.97
C ILE A 613 19.79 3.40 15.32
#